data_AF-A0AAD6U4G5-F1
#
_entry.id   AF-A0AAD6U4G5-F1
#
_cell.length_a   1.000
_cell.length_b   1.000
_cell.length_c   1.000
_cell.angle_alpha   90.00
_cell.angle_beta   90.00
_cell.angle_gamma   90.00
#
_symmetry.space_group_name_H-M   'P 1'
#
loop_
_entity.id
_entity.type
_entity.pdbx_description
1 polymer ?
#
loop_
_entity_poly.entity_id
_entity_poly.type
_entity_poly.pdbx_seq_one_letter_code
_entity_poly.pdbx_strand_id
1 'polypeptide(L)'
;MPDTAPKPPRLLRYHYHRPRPTKLGAARLPPLTLTAESRRCIRNLAAHRAARPAFPHPRARSAAVLVALFAGRGGDLYVLLNRRSAGLRSYAGDTALPGGKVDPGDRTLEDTAIGLPRNKLKVPLLCVLEPFLASNHLIVTPVVVLILDNTIRPMLNAAEVASLFSHPLASFLSSSPPFPTEAELIEVPYHTTSDGTYPGPNGARIPARAHRFLTGREAGGIKPVFGLTAAILIHAAAIAYARAPDFEVAPPGAQTRAERIAWAVLSDPDFRRAYEAEGLFMNWVTVARLAGVRHGGAVEEHQNEDKDGRRRRRRAWSKL
;
A
#
# COMPACT_ATOMS: atom_id res chain seq x y z
N MET A 1 -31.71 26.47 -20.80
CA MET A 1 -30.80 25.34 -20.57
C MET A 1 -29.96 25.67 -19.34
N PRO A 2 -30.20 25.08 -18.16
CA PRO A 2 -29.36 25.35 -17.01
C PRO A 2 -28.03 24.61 -17.20
N ASP A 3 -26.96 25.40 -17.20
CA ASP A 3 -25.56 25.00 -17.25
C ASP A 3 -25.23 24.10 -16.05
N THR A 4 -25.29 22.78 -16.24
CA THR A 4 -24.86 21.81 -15.25
C THR A 4 -23.35 21.66 -15.35
N ALA A 5 -22.61 22.61 -14.78
CA ALA A 5 -21.20 22.42 -14.48
C ALA A 5 -21.04 21.09 -13.70
N PRO A 6 -20.15 20.17 -14.12
CA PRO A 6 -19.97 18.91 -13.43
C PRO A 6 -19.55 19.18 -11.99
N LYS A 7 -20.32 18.63 -11.03
CA LYS A 7 -19.94 18.68 -9.61
C LYS A 7 -18.51 18.14 -9.48
N PRO A 8 -17.61 18.84 -8.76
CA PRO A 8 -16.25 18.35 -8.60
C PRO A 8 -16.31 16.94 -8.02
N PRO A 9 -15.45 16.01 -8.52
CA PRO A 9 -15.42 14.66 -7.99
C PRO A 9 -15.28 14.76 -6.48
N ARG A 10 -16.19 14.10 -5.75
CA ARG A 10 -16.10 14.04 -4.29
C ARG A 10 -14.70 13.54 -3.98
N LEU A 11 -13.91 14.41 -3.35
CA LEU A 11 -12.64 14.07 -2.72
C LEU A 11 -12.82 12.67 -2.10
N LEU A 12 -11.84 11.77 -2.27
CA LEU A 12 -11.69 10.67 -1.31
C LEU A 12 -11.46 11.35 0.03
N ARG A 13 -12.55 11.73 0.70
CA ARG A 13 -12.52 12.05 2.10
C ARG A 13 -11.98 10.77 2.69
N TYR A 14 -10.82 10.87 3.33
CA TYR A 14 -10.28 9.88 4.24
C TYR A 14 -11.29 9.68 5.38
N HIS A 15 -12.46 9.16 5.05
CA HIS A 15 -13.35 8.55 5.98
C HIS A 15 -12.68 7.23 6.27
N TYR A 16 -11.71 7.27 7.18
CA TYR A 16 -11.34 6.11 7.97
C TYR A 16 -12.66 5.56 8.48
N HIS A 17 -13.17 4.54 7.80
CA HIS A 17 -14.45 3.98 8.15
C HIS A 17 -14.21 3.35 9.52
N ARG A 18 -14.67 4.02 10.57
CA ARG A 18 -14.53 3.54 11.95
C ARG A 18 -15.17 2.15 11.99
N PRO A 19 -14.42 1.06 12.17
CA PRO A 19 -15.05 -0.21 12.45
C PRO A 19 -15.73 -0.04 13.81
N ARG A 20 -17.05 -0.18 13.86
CA ARG A 20 -17.69 -0.45 15.15
C ARG A 20 -17.08 -1.75 15.65
N PRO A 21 -16.76 -1.90 16.95
CA PRO A 21 -16.22 -3.15 17.47
C PRO A 21 -17.19 -4.26 17.10
N THR A 22 -16.81 -5.09 16.12
CA THR A 22 -17.60 -6.24 15.72
C THR A 22 -17.63 -7.14 16.93
N LYS A 23 -18.81 -7.35 17.52
CA LYS A 23 -18.99 -8.38 18.56
C LYS A 23 -18.65 -9.71 17.90
N LEU A 24 -17.41 -10.16 18.06
CA LEU A 24 -16.88 -11.40 17.49
C LEU A 24 -17.67 -12.65 17.96
N GLY A 25 -18.59 -12.50 18.91
CA GLY A 25 -19.43 -13.57 19.46
C GLY A 25 -20.83 -13.74 18.84
N ALA A 26 -21.25 -12.93 17.86
CA ALA A 26 -22.62 -13.01 17.32
C ALA A 26 -22.74 -13.70 15.95
N ALA A 27 -21.64 -13.90 15.23
CA ALA A 27 -21.65 -14.70 14.00
C ALA A 27 -21.38 -16.16 14.37
N ARG A 28 -22.30 -17.08 14.02
CA ARG A 28 -22.04 -18.53 14.00
C ARG A 28 -21.00 -18.81 12.91
N LEU A 29 -19.75 -18.52 13.23
CA LEU A 29 -18.60 -18.97 12.47
C LEU A 29 -18.39 -20.44 12.85
N PRO A 30 -18.03 -21.34 11.92
CA PRO A 30 -17.30 -22.53 12.34
C PRO A 30 -16.15 -22.03 13.21
N PRO A 31 -15.84 -22.65 14.37
CA PRO A 31 -14.79 -22.13 15.22
C PRO A 31 -13.51 -22.07 14.37
N LEU A 32 -13.13 -20.87 13.96
CA LEU A 32 -11.81 -20.62 13.42
C LEU A 32 -10.90 -21.02 14.56
N THR A 33 -10.32 -22.21 14.48
CA THR A 33 -9.46 -22.75 15.52
C THR A 33 -8.15 -21.97 15.50
N LEU A 34 -8.21 -20.68 15.81
CA LEU A 34 -7.08 -19.76 15.84
C LEU A 34 -6.19 -20.11 17.02
N THR A 35 -4.88 -20.12 16.78
CA THR A 35 -3.90 -20.16 17.86
C THR A 35 -4.03 -18.92 18.75
N ALA A 36 -3.50 -18.99 19.98
CA ALA A 36 -3.47 -17.84 20.88
C ALA A 36 -2.69 -16.65 20.27
N GLU A 37 -1.65 -16.94 19.49
CA GLU A 37 -0.88 -15.94 18.77
C GLU A 37 -1.68 -15.29 17.64
N SER A 38 -2.36 -16.08 16.78
CA SER A 38 -3.22 -15.54 15.73
C SER A 38 -4.33 -14.63 16.29
N ARG A 39 -4.91 -14.98 17.44
CA ARG A 39 -5.90 -14.12 18.13
C ARG A 39 -5.28 -12.81 18.59
N ARG A 40 -4.05 -12.81 19.13
CA ARG A 40 -3.31 -11.58 19.46
C ARG A 40 -3.06 -10.75 18.20
N CYS A 41 -2.65 -11.39 17.11
CA CYS A 41 -2.38 -10.73 15.84
C CYS A 41 -3.58 -9.99 15.27
N ILE A 42 -4.76 -10.64 15.26
CA ILE A 42 -6.01 -10.01 14.82
C ILE A 42 -6.35 -8.81 15.71
N ARG A 43 -6.15 -8.90 17.03
CA ARG A 43 -6.38 -7.77 17.95
C ARG A 43 -5.43 -6.60 17.69
N ASN A 44 -4.15 -6.87 17.45
CA ASN A 44 -3.15 -5.84 17.15
C ASN A 44 -3.51 -5.10 15.85
N LEU A 45 -3.88 -5.83 14.80
CA LEU A 45 -4.34 -5.24 13.54
C LEU A 45 -5.63 -4.43 13.73
N ALA A 46 -6.63 -4.98 14.44
CA ALA A 46 -7.89 -4.28 14.73
C ALA A 46 -7.70 -3.01 15.59
N ALA A 47 -6.66 -2.98 16.44
CA ALA A 47 -6.30 -1.81 17.24
C ALA A 47 -5.42 -0.81 16.49
N HIS A 48 -4.74 -1.22 15.41
CA HIS A 48 -3.82 -0.38 14.66
C HIS A 48 -4.54 0.81 14.00
N ARG A 49 -3.90 1.98 14.06
CA ARG A 49 -4.40 3.23 13.46
C ARG A 49 -3.25 3.88 12.70
N ALA A 50 -3.34 3.88 11.37
CA ALA A 50 -2.41 4.63 10.54
C ALA A 50 -2.52 6.12 10.84
N ALA A 51 -1.37 6.80 10.85
CA ALA A 51 -1.32 8.26 10.99
C ALA A 51 -2.09 8.93 9.84
N ARG A 52 -2.69 10.09 10.13
CA ARG A 52 -3.34 10.90 9.10
C ARG A 52 -2.27 11.39 8.10
N PRO A 53 -2.50 11.27 6.79
CA PRO A 53 -1.57 11.81 5.80
C PRO A 53 -1.35 13.30 6.00
N ALA A 54 -0.10 13.74 5.82
CA ALA A 54 0.28 15.14 5.94
C ALA A 54 -0.35 16.03 4.85
N PHE A 55 -0.77 15.42 3.74
CA PHE A 55 -1.39 16.07 2.60
C PHE A 55 -2.37 15.09 1.90
N PRO A 56 -3.38 15.60 1.16
CA PRO A 56 -4.30 14.73 0.43
C PRO A 56 -3.59 13.96 -0.68
N HIS A 57 -4.05 12.77 -1.03
CA HIS A 57 -3.55 12.01 -2.17
C HIS A 57 -4.57 12.07 -3.32
N PRO A 58 -4.17 12.43 -4.55
CA PRO A 58 -5.08 12.53 -5.67
C PRO A 58 -5.53 11.13 -6.09
N ARG A 59 -6.82 10.98 -6.42
CA ARG A 59 -7.41 9.71 -6.85
C ARG A 59 -6.69 9.13 -8.05
N ALA A 60 -6.33 9.98 -9.03
CA ALA A 60 -5.66 9.57 -10.26
C ALA A 60 -4.26 8.96 -10.04
N ARG A 61 -3.63 9.21 -8.88
CA ARG A 61 -2.34 8.60 -8.47
C ARG A 61 -2.48 7.70 -7.26
N SER A 62 -3.70 7.25 -6.94
CA SER A 62 -3.97 6.38 -5.81
C SER A 62 -4.37 4.98 -6.25
N ALA A 63 -4.03 4.01 -5.42
CA ALA A 63 -4.40 2.61 -5.56
C ALA A 63 -4.66 2.03 -4.16
N ALA A 64 -5.37 0.91 -4.11
CA ALA A 64 -5.54 0.14 -2.88
C ALA A 64 -5.35 -1.33 -3.16
N VAL A 65 -4.79 -2.04 -2.17
CA VAL A 65 -4.57 -3.49 -2.26
C VAL A 65 -5.08 -4.18 -1.00
N LEU A 66 -5.57 -5.39 -1.18
CA LEU A 66 -6.20 -6.18 -0.13
C LEU A 66 -5.18 -7.12 0.53
N VAL A 67 -4.92 -6.90 1.81
CA VAL A 67 -4.26 -7.87 2.69
C VAL A 67 -5.38 -8.72 3.32
N ALA A 68 -5.82 -9.74 2.57
CA ALA A 68 -6.87 -10.64 3.02
C ALA A 68 -6.28 -11.78 3.87
N LEU A 69 -6.54 -11.72 5.18
CA LEU A 69 -6.08 -12.70 6.14
C LEU A 69 -7.14 -13.77 6.38
N PHE A 70 -6.71 -15.00 6.67
CA PHE A 70 -7.60 -16.08 7.07
C PHE A 70 -6.87 -17.08 7.97
N ALA A 71 -7.64 -17.89 8.71
CA ALA A 71 -7.07 -18.96 9.53
C ALA A 71 -6.73 -20.18 8.67
N GLY A 72 -5.47 -20.61 8.68
CA GLY A 72 -5.05 -21.88 8.11
C GLY A 72 -5.55 -23.08 8.93
N ARG A 73 -5.27 -24.30 8.46
CA ARG A 73 -5.72 -25.54 9.13
C ARG A 73 -5.22 -25.67 10.58
N GLY A 74 -4.00 -25.20 10.85
CA GLY A 74 -3.40 -25.19 12.19
C GLY A 74 -3.79 -23.99 13.06
N GLY A 75 -4.61 -23.06 12.55
CA GLY A 75 -5.01 -21.85 13.26
C GLY A 75 -4.09 -20.64 13.07
N ASP A 76 -2.99 -20.81 12.33
CA ASP A 76 -2.09 -19.72 11.99
C ASP A 76 -2.69 -18.78 10.95
N LEU A 77 -2.24 -17.52 10.94
CA LEU A 77 -2.70 -16.53 9.97
C LEU A 77 -1.99 -16.69 8.64
N TYR A 78 -2.78 -16.79 7.58
CA TYR A 78 -2.32 -16.78 6.20
C TYR A 78 -2.81 -15.53 5.49
N VAL A 79 -2.05 -15.05 4.51
CA VAL A 79 -2.45 -14.01 3.58
C VAL A 79 -2.76 -14.60 2.21
N LEU A 80 -3.82 -14.11 1.57
CA LEU A 80 -4.17 -14.44 0.20
C LEU A 80 -3.33 -13.59 -0.77
N LEU A 81 -2.70 -14.25 -1.74
CA LEU A 81 -1.92 -13.65 -2.82
C LEU A 81 -2.46 -14.12 -4.17
N ASN A 82 -2.16 -13.37 -5.21
CA ASN A 82 -2.47 -13.72 -6.57
C ASN A 82 -1.22 -13.80 -7.45
N ARG A 83 -1.32 -14.61 -8.51
CA ARG A 83 -0.47 -14.48 -9.69
C ARG A 83 -1.22 -13.59 -10.68
N ARG A 84 -0.62 -12.47 -11.05
CA ARG A 84 -1.18 -11.56 -12.06
C ARG A 84 -1.27 -12.23 -13.42
N SER A 85 -2.31 -11.92 -14.19
CA SER A 85 -2.47 -12.42 -15.56
C SER A 85 -1.26 -12.07 -16.44
N ALA A 86 -0.90 -12.99 -17.34
CA ALA A 86 0.21 -12.79 -18.27
C ALA A 86 -0.08 -11.69 -19.31
N GLY A 87 -1.36 -11.40 -19.57
CA GLY A 87 -1.78 -10.38 -20.54
C GLY A 87 -1.71 -8.93 -20.03
N LEU A 88 -1.29 -8.70 -18.79
CA LEU A 88 -1.23 -7.35 -18.23
C LEU A 88 -0.03 -6.55 -18.75
N ARG A 89 -0.28 -5.29 -19.13
CA ARG A 89 0.77 -4.35 -19.58
C ARG A 89 1.88 -4.10 -18.57
N SER A 90 1.65 -4.39 -17.29
CA SER A 90 2.64 -4.21 -16.23
C SER A 90 2.54 -5.32 -15.19
N TYR A 91 3.71 -5.79 -14.75
CA TYR A 91 3.86 -6.82 -13.71
C TYR A 91 3.16 -8.15 -14.08
N ALA A 92 3.25 -8.55 -15.35
CA ALA A 92 2.64 -9.77 -15.87
C ALA A 92 3.24 -11.02 -15.18
N GLY A 93 2.37 -11.88 -14.67
CA GLY A 93 2.77 -13.10 -13.96
C GLY A 93 3.38 -12.87 -12.57
N ASP A 94 3.47 -11.63 -12.09
CA ASP A 94 4.04 -11.33 -10.77
C ASP A 94 3.10 -11.74 -9.64
N THR A 95 3.70 -12.10 -8.50
CA THR A 95 3.00 -12.33 -7.26
C THR A 95 2.62 -10.99 -6.62
N ALA A 96 1.33 -10.79 -6.39
CA ALA A 96 0.81 -9.53 -5.85
C ALA A 96 -0.33 -9.74 -4.84
N LEU A 97 -0.59 -8.67 -4.09
CA LEU A 97 -1.85 -8.53 -3.36
C LEU A 97 -2.96 -8.18 -4.37
N PRO A 98 -4.20 -8.70 -4.20
CA PRO A 98 -5.35 -8.26 -4.97
C PRO A 98 -5.60 -6.75 -4.84
N GLY A 99 -6.18 -6.13 -5.87
CA GLY A 99 -6.50 -4.71 -5.89
C GLY A 99 -5.88 -4.00 -7.09
N GLY A 100 -6.00 -2.68 -7.12
CA GLY A 100 -5.65 -1.89 -8.29
C GLY A 100 -5.72 -0.38 -8.07
N LYS A 101 -5.69 0.34 -9.19
CA LYS A 101 -5.89 1.79 -9.21
C LYS A 101 -7.31 2.13 -8.77
N VAL A 102 -7.48 3.31 -8.18
CA VAL A 102 -8.80 3.86 -7.88
C VAL A 102 -9.58 4.08 -9.17
N ASP A 103 -10.76 3.49 -9.26
CA ASP A 103 -11.69 3.72 -10.36
C ASP A 103 -12.65 4.89 -10.06
N PRO A 104 -13.26 5.52 -11.09
CA PRO A 104 -14.23 6.60 -10.90
C PRO A 104 -15.43 6.20 -10.03
N GLY A 105 -15.82 4.93 -10.06
CA GLY A 105 -16.94 4.39 -9.29
C GLY A 105 -16.63 4.13 -7.81
N ASP A 106 -15.35 4.10 -7.42
CA ASP A 106 -14.94 3.72 -6.07
C ASP A 106 -15.30 4.80 -5.06
N ARG A 107 -15.94 4.39 -3.95
CA ARG A 107 -16.35 5.32 -2.89
C ARG A 107 -15.45 5.24 -1.67
N THR A 108 -14.77 4.11 -1.50
CA THR A 108 -13.92 3.79 -0.35
C THR A 108 -12.65 3.07 -0.81
N LEU A 109 -11.63 3.01 0.05
CA LEU A 109 -10.43 2.23 -0.23
C LEU A 109 -10.74 0.73 -0.28
N GLU A 110 -11.72 0.28 0.51
CA GLU A 110 -12.24 -1.07 0.44
C GLU A 110 -12.81 -1.36 -0.96
N ASP A 111 -13.55 -0.42 -1.58
CA ASP A 111 -14.03 -0.59 -2.96
C ASP A 111 -12.87 -0.77 -3.94
N THR A 112 -11.84 0.08 -3.85
CA THR A 112 -10.66 0.01 -4.73
C THR A 112 -9.83 -1.27 -4.52
N ALA A 113 -9.75 -1.77 -3.30
CA ALA A 113 -8.96 -2.97 -2.99
C ALA A 113 -9.65 -4.28 -3.43
N ILE A 114 -10.95 -4.25 -3.75
CA ILE A 114 -11.78 -5.46 -3.75
C ILE A 114 -11.72 -6.30 -5.03
N GLY A 115 -11.49 -7.60 -4.82
CA GLY A 115 -11.99 -8.74 -5.61
C GLY A 115 -12.78 -9.76 -4.76
N LEU A 116 -13.23 -9.37 -3.55
CA LEU A 116 -14.01 -10.19 -2.62
C LEU A 116 -15.42 -9.61 -2.35
N PRO A 117 -16.41 -10.44 -1.99
CA PRO A 117 -17.76 -9.96 -1.68
C PRO A 117 -17.77 -8.92 -0.56
N ARG A 118 -18.52 -7.82 -0.74
CA ARG A 118 -18.71 -6.72 0.23
C ARG A 118 -19.38 -7.11 1.56
N ASN A 119 -19.54 -8.41 1.86
CA ASN A 119 -20.22 -8.85 3.06
C ASN A 119 -19.32 -8.68 4.29
N LYS A 120 -19.50 -7.55 4.99
CA LYS A 120 -18.75 -7.17 6.20
C LYS A 120 -18.88 -8.18 7.35
N LEU A 121 -19.90 -9.04 7.34
CA LEU A 121 -20.04 -10.11 8.35
C LEU A 121 -19.11 -11.31 8.06
N LYS A 122 -18.80 -11.55 6.78
CA LYS A 122 -17.92 -12.63 6.35
C LYS A 122 -16.47 -12.18 6.15
N VAL A 123 -16.28 -10.90 5.79
CA VAL A 123 -14.98 -10.27 5.54
C VAL A 123 -14.89 -8.93 6.29
N PRO A 124 -14.84 -8.93 7.63
CA PRO A 124 -14.66 -7.70 8.39
C PRO A 124 -13.33 -7.01 8.06
N LEU A 125 -13.39 -5.68 7.95
CA LEU A 125 -12.22 -4.80 7.94
C LEU A 125 -11.56 -4.80 9.32
N LEU A 126 -10.27 -5.08 9.37
CA LEU A 126 -9.46 -4.95 10.59
C LEU A 126 -8.88 -3.53 10.69
N CYS A 127 -8.17 -3.10 9.65
CA CYS A 127 -7.55 -1.77 9.59
C CYS A 127 -7.14 -1.39 8.17
N VAL A 128 -6.69 -0.14 8.03
CA VAL A 128 -6.03 0.38 6.83
C VAL A 128 -4.61 0.77 7.26
N LEU A 129 -3.61 0.32 6.53
CA LEU A 129 -2.20 0.59 6.82
C LEU A 129 -1.75 1.91 6.19
N GLU A 130 -0.57 2.40 6.59
CA GLU A 130 0.02 3.58 5.95
C GLU A 130 0.27 3.33 4.45
N PRO A 131 0.12 4.36 3.60
CA PRO A 131 0.35 4.24 2.18
C PRO A 131 1.83 3.98 1.85
N PHE A 132 2.04 3.33 0.71
CA PHE A 132 3.34 3.05 0.13
C PHE A 132 3.44 3.67 -1.26
N LEU A 133 4.66 4.01 -1.69
CA LEU A 133 4.91 4.45 -3.06
C LEU A 133 5.34 3.26 -3.93
N ALA A 134 4.58 2.98 -4.97
CA ALA A 134 4.95 2.02 -6.01
C ALA A 134 6.00 2.59 -6.98
N SER A 135 6.73 1.72 -7.69
CA SER A 135 7.73 2.15 -8.68
C SER A 135 7.12 2.87 -9.89
N ASN A 136 5.83 2.70 -10.15
CA ASN A 136 5.07 3.43 -11.16
C ASN A 136 4.40 4.71 -10.61
N HIS A 137 4.90 5.24 -9.49
CA HIS A 137 4.45 6.51 -8.90
C HIS A 137 2.98 6.53 -8.49
N LEU A 138 2.43 5.37 -8.10
CA LEU A 138 1.14 5.27 -7.42
C LEU A 138 1.32 5.22 -5.90
N ILE A 139 0.43 5.92 -5.20
CA ILE A 139 0.28 5.84 -3.74
C ILE A 139 -0.68 4.68 -3.45
N VAL A 140 -0.12 3.57 -2.99
CA VAL A 140 -0.83 2.30 -2.76
C VAL A 140 -1.17 2.18 -1.28
N THR A 141 -2.45 2.07 -0.95
CA THR A 141 -2.92 1.94 0.43
C THR A 141 -3.36 0.51 0.74
N PRO A 142 -2.70 -0.21 1.67
CA PRO A 142 -3.11 -1.56 2.04
C PRO A 142 -4.34 -1.56 2.95
N VAL A 143 -5.33 -2.36 2.59
CA VAL A 143 -6.58 -2.58 3.34
C VAL A 143 -6.53 -4.00 3.91
N VAL A 144 -6.57 -4.12 5.24
CA VAL A 144 -6.45 -5.41 5.93
C VAL A 144 -7.83 -5.91 6.33
N VAL A 145 -8.20 -7.10 5.85
CA VAL A 145 -9.46 -7.76 6.17
C VAL A 145 -9.22 -9.15 6.73
N LEU A 146 -10.19 -9.68 7.47
CA LEU A 146 -10.18 -11.06 7.93
C LEU A 146 -11.31 -11.83 7.26
N ILE A 147 -10.99 -12.86 6.48
CA ILE A 147 -11.97 -13.80 5.93
C ILE A 147 -12.33 -14.78 7.04
N LEU A 148 -13.61 -14.74 7.44
CA LEU A 148 -14.16 -15.62 8.46
C LEU A 148 -14.90 -16.82 7.89
N ASP A 149 -15.28 -16.75 6.61
CA ASP A 149 -16.06 -17.77 5.92
C ASP A 149 -15.27 -18.31 4.72
N ASN A 150 -14.77 -19.54 4.86
CA ASN A 150 -13.98 -20.22 3.82
C ASN A 150 -14.80 -20.68 2.61
N THR A 151 -16.13 -20.51 2.63
CA THR A 151 -16.99 -20.70 1.45
C THR A 151 -16.97 -19.50 0.51
N ILE A 152 -16.40 -18.37 0.92
CA ILE A 152 -16.23 -17.22 0.04
C ILE A 152 -15.34 -17.64 -1.12
N ARG A 153 -15.91 -17.62 -2.33
CA ARG A 153 -15.14 -17.72 -3.56
C ARG A 153 -14.74 -16.31 -4.00
N PRO A 154 -13.44 -15.99 -4.06
CA PRO A 154 -12.98 -14.75 -4.64
C PRO A 154 -13.50 -14.64 -6.08
N MET A 155 -14.10 -13.51 -6.42
CA MET A 155 -14.48 -13.24 -7.80
C MET A 155 -13.22 -12.82 -8.54
N LEU A 156 -12.58 -13.78 -9.21
CA LEU A 156 -11.39 -13.51 -10.01
C LEU A 156 -11.79 -12.94 -11.36
N ASN A 157 -11.34 -11.72 -11.65
CA ASN A 157 -11.28 -11.26 -13.02
C ASN A 157 -10.09 -11.97 -13.70
N ALA A 158 -10.36 -12.94 -14.58
CA ALA A 158 -9.31 -13.70 -15.28
C ALA A 158 -8.39 -12.82 -16.14
N ALA A 159 -8.86 -11.63 -16.55
CA ALA A 159 -8.02 -10.64 -17.24
C ALA A 159 -6.93 -10.05 -16.33
N GLU A 160 -7.10 -10.13 -15.01
CA GLU A 160 -6.20 -9.53 -14.01
C GLU A 160 -5.50 -10.58 -13.14
N VAL A 161 -6.16 -11.70 -12.86
CA VAL A 161 -5.69 -12.74 -11.94
C VAL A 161 -5.70 -14.10 -12.63
N ALA A 162 -4.52 -14.72 -12.74
CA ALA A 162 -4.35 -16.06 -13.28
C ALA A 162 -4.65 -17.14 -12.24
N SER A 163 -4.20 -16.94 -10.99
CA SER A 163 -4.41 -17.90 -9.91
C SER A 163 -4.32 -17.25 -8.54
N LEU A 164 -4.88 -17.91 -7.53
CA LEU A 164 -4.75 -17.55 -6.12
C LEU A 164 -3.95 -18.60 -5.37
N PHE A 165 -3.20 -18.14 -4.38
CA PHE A 165 -2.53 -18.99 -3.42
C PHE A 165 -2.41 -18.24 -2.10
N SER A 166 -1.90 -18.92 -1.07
CA SER A 166 -1.73 -18.33 0.25
C SER A 166 -0.34 -18.57 0.81
N HIS A 167 0.06 -17.69 1.70
CA HIS A 167 1.34 -17.79 2.41
C HIS A 167 1.14 -17.45 3.89
N PRO A 168 1.84 -18.11 4.82
CA PRO A 168 1.71 -17.74 6.23
C PRO A 168 2.19 -16.30 6.43
N LEU A 169 1.47 -15.52 7.22
CA LEU A 169 1.81 -14.11 7.45
C LEU A 169 3.12 -13.98 8.24
N ALA A 170 3.35 -14.88 9.21
CA ALA A 170 4.57 -14.91 10.03
C ALA A 170 5.86 -15.03 9.20
N SER A 171 5.79 -15.67 8.03
CA SER A 171 6.94 -15.93 7.17
C SER A 171 7.64 -14.65 6.70
N PHE A 172 6.91 -13.53 6.60
CA PHE A 172 7.49 -12.23 6.22
C PHE A 172 8.24 -11.54 7.36
N LEU A 173 8.40 -12.19 8.50
CA LEU A 173 9.25 -11.76 9.62
C LEU A 173 10.49 -12.64 9.79
N SER A 174 10.67 -13.66 8.94
CA SER A 174 11.79 -14.58 9.07
C SER A 174 12.58 -14.76 7.77
N SER A 175 13.88 -14.97 7.93
CA SER A 175 14.77 -15.36 6.84
C SER A 175 14.73 -16.86 6.53
N SER A 176 14.08 -17.65 7.39
CA SER A 176 13.87 -19.09 7.20
C SER A 176 12.50 -19.38 6.58
N PRO A 177 12.40 -20.41 5.72
CA PRO A 177 11.13 -20.77 5.11
C PRO A 177 10.13 -21.32 6.14
N PRO A 178 8.83 -21.09 5.96
CA PRO A 178 7.78 -21.62 6.84
C PRO A 178 7.37 -23.06 6.51
N PHE A 179 8.06 -23.70 5.57
CA PHE A 179 7.82 -25.07 5.12
C PHE A 179 9.05 -25.94 5.42
N PRO A 180 8.87 -27.25 5.65
CA PRO A 180 10.00 -28.15 5.84
C PRO A 180 10.95 -28.07 4.64
N THR A 181 12.20 -27.78 4.91
CA THR A 181 13.29 -27.85 3.93
C THR A 181 14.44 -28.56 4.59
N GLU A 182 14.95 -29.61 3.95
CA GLU A 182 16.24 -30.19 4.33
C GLU A 182 17.31 -29.14 4.05
N ALA A 183 18.02 -28.70 5.09
CA ALA A 183 18.98 -27.60 5.00
C ALA A 183 20.08 -27.85 3.95
N GLU A 184 20.39 -29.12 3.70
CA GLU A 184 21.39 -29.59 2.74
C GLU A 184 20.93 -29.48 1.27
N LEU A 185 19.63 -29.25 1.02
CA LEU A 185 19.05 -29.13 -0.33
C LEU A 185 18.69 -27.68 -0.72
N ILE A 186 18.99 -26.69 0.12
CA ILE A 186 18.65 -25.29 -0.14
C ILE A 186 19.70 -24.65 -1.07
N GLU A 187 19.50 -24.79 -2.38
CA GLU A 187 20.33 -24.07 -3.37
C GLU A 187 20.05 -22.56 -3.40
N VAL A 188 18.84 -22.14 -3.00
CA VAL A 188 18.40 -20.74 -3.06
C VAL A 188 17.85 -20.30 -1.70
N PRO A 189 18.39 -19.23 -1.08
CA PRO A 189 17.88 -18.73 0.19
C PRO A 189 16.41 -18.32 0.11
N TYR A 190 15.64 -18.66 1.15
CA TYR A 190 14.22 -18.29 1.26
C TYR A 190 14.00 -16.78 1.17
N HIS A 191 14.79 -16.01 1.91
CA HIS A 191 14.75 -14.56 1.95
C HIS A 191 16.08 -13.99 1.42
N THR A 192 15.98 -13.09 0.44
CA THR A 192 17.12 -12.31 -0.06
C THR A 192 16.76 -10.83 -0.12
N THR A 193 17.78 -9.99 -0.09
CA THR A 193 17.65 -8.54 -0.19
C THR A 193 18.48 -8.01 -1.35
N SER A 194 18.02 -6.93 -1.95
CA SER A 194 18.81 -6.16 -2.92
C SER A 194 18.74 -4.69 -2.61
N ASP A 195 19.91 -4.08 -2.46
CA ASP A 195 20.03 -2.64 -2.21
C ASP A 195 20.21 -1.91 -3.54
N GLY A 196 19.51 -0.80 -3.66
CA GLY A 196 19.64 0.13 -4.77
C GLY A 196 19.46 1.54 -4.25
N THR A 197 19.45 2.51 -5.14
CA THR A 197 19.15 3.88 -4.74
C THR A 197 18.36 4.60 -5.82
N TYR A 198 17.59 5.61 -5.42
CA TYR A 198 16.73 6.40 -6.30
C TYR A 198 17.04 7.91 -6.18
N PRO A 199 16.73 8.72 -7.20
CA PRO A 199 16.89 10.17 -7.11
C PRO A 199 16.04 10.74 -5.96
N GLY A 200 16.65 11.56 -5.11
CA GLY A 200 16.03 12.19 -3.96
C GLY A 200 16.22 13.71 -3.92
N PRO A 201 15.81 14.34 -2.82
CA PRO A 201 15.91 15.79 -2.66
C PRO A 201 17.35 16.29 -2.78
N ASN A 202 17.51 17.52 -3.29
CA ASN A 202 18.81 18.20 -3.40
C ASN A 202 19.86 17.40 -4.22
N GLY A 203 19.43 16.62 -5.21
CA GLY A 203 20.32 15.80 -6.05
C GLY A 203 20.88 14.55 -5.36
N ALA A 204 20.41 14.21 -4.15
CA ALA A 204 20.90 13.06 -3.41
C ALA A 204 20.45 11.72 -4.05
N ARG A 205 21.26 10.68 -3.84
CA ARG A 205 20.95 9.29 -4.20
C ARG A 205 20.48 8.57 -2.92
N ILE A 206 19.18 8.35 -2.77
CA ILE A 206 18.59 7.81 -1.53
C ILE A 206 18.59 6.28 -1.56
N PRO A 207 19.22 5.61 -0.57
CA PRO A 207 19.27 4.15 -0.54
C PRO A 207 17.89 3.55 -0.25
N ALA A 208 17.63 2.39 -0.83
CA ALA A 208 16.43 1.59 -0.63
C ALA A 208 16.77 0.10 -0.73
N ARG A 209 16.10 -0.71 0.09
CA ARG A 209 16.19 -2.16 0.08
C ARG A 209 14.92 -2.77 -0.46
N ALA A 210 15.06 -3.68 -1.41
CA ALA A 210 13.99 -4.54 -1.86
C ALA A 210 14.15 -5.92 -1.22
N HIS A 211 13.05 -6.49 -0.74
CA HIS A 211 13.01 -7.84 -0.17
C HIS A 211 12.40 -8.81 -1.18
N ARG A 212 12.88 -10.05 -1.14
CA ARG A 212 12.37 -11.17 -1.93
C ARG A 212 12.20 -12.39 -1.02
N PHE A 213 11.01 -13.00 -1.06
CA PHE A 213 10.67 -14.22 -0.33
C PHE A 213 10.19 -15.30 -1.30
N LEU A 214 10.80 -16.48 -1.22
CA LEU A 214 10.30 -17.64 -1.95
C LEU A 214 8.89 -18.04 -1.46
N THR A 215 8.13 -18.64 -2.35
CA THR A 215 6.74 -19.06 -2.14
C THR A 215 6.62 -20.57 -1.93
N GLY A 216 7.68 -21.34 -2.21
CA GLY A 216 7.66 -22.80 -2.27
C GLY A 216 6.89 -23.33 -3.49
N ARG A 217 6.64 -22.47 -4.48
CA ARG A 217 5.79 -22.74 -5.65
C ARG A 217 6.46 -22.30 -6.96
N GLU A 218 7.76 -22.01 -6.90
CA GLU A 218 8.57 -21.53 -8.02
C GLU A 218 8.58 -22.53 -9.18
N ALA A 219 8.65 -23.84 -8.88
CA ALA A 219 8.56 -24.90 -9.88
C ALA A 219 7.22 -24.89 -10.66
N GLY A 220 6.15 -24.37 -10.04
CA GLY A 220 4.85 -24.15 -10.67
C GLY A 220 4.73 -22.82 -11.42
N GLY A 221 5.83 -22.10 -11.61
CA GLY A 221 5.87 -20.79 -12.27
C GLY A 221 5.34 -19.63 -11.43
N ILE A 222 5.16 -19.81 -10.11
CA ILE A 222 4.85 -18.71 -9.20
C ILE A 222 6.15 -17.94 -8.90
N LYS A 223 6.18 -16.66 -9.25
CA LYS A 223 7.33 -15.81 -8.93
C LYS A 223 7.39 -15.56 -7.41
N PRO A 224 8.59 -15.42 -6.82
CA PRO A 224 8.73 -15.04 -5.42
C PRO A 224 7.99 -13.74 -5.09
N VAL A 225 7.62 -13.57 -3.82
CA VAL A 225 7.05 -12.31 -3.33
C VAL A 225 8.17 -11.28 -3.28
N PHE A 226 8.04 -10.16 -3.99
CA PHE A 226 9.11 -9.17 -4.07
C PHE A 226 8.60 -7.72 -4.09
N GLY A 227 9.53 -6.79 -3.91
CA GLY A 227 9.29 -5.36 -4.10
C GLY A 227 8.21 -4.81 -3.16
N LEU A 228 7.25 -4.06 -3.72
CA LEU A 228 6.20 -3.43 -2.95
C LEU A 228 5.33 -4.43 -2.18
N THR A 229 5.00 -5.57 -2.79
CA THR A 229 4.22 -6.63 -2.15
C THR A 229 4.92 -7.14 -0.89
N ALA A 230 6.22 -7.41 -0.98
CA ALA A 230 7.02 -7.83 0.17
C ALA A 230 7.06 -6.75 1.26
N ALA A 231 7.29 -5.49 0.89
CA ALA A 231 7.33 -4.37 1.84
C ALA A 231 6.00 -4.19 2.62
N ILE A 232 4.86 -4.35 1.93
CA ILE A 232 3.54 -4.30 2.57
C ILE A 232 3.35 -5.45 3.56
N LEU A 233 3.76 -6.66 3.17
CA LEU A 233 3.57 -7.86 3.99
C LEU A 233 4.48 -7.90 5.20
N ILE A 234 5.73 -7.43 5.08
CA ILE A 234 6.64 -7.22 6.21
C ILE A 234 5.98 -6.27 7.22
N HIS A 235 5.47 -5.13 6.75
CA HIS A 235 4.83 -4.13 7.62
C HIS A 235 3.56 -4.67 8.29
N ALA A 236 2.70 -5.34 7.52
CA ALA A 236 1.48 -5.96 8.05
C ALA A 236 1.79 -7.03 9.10
N ALA A 237 2.78 -7.89 8.83
CA ALA A 237 3.22 -8.92 9.77
C ALA A 237 3.84 -8.31 11.03
N ALA A 238 4.66 -7.26 10.90
CA ALA A 238 5.29 -6.61 12.05
C ALA A 238 4.25 -6.00 13.00
N ILE A 239 3.19 -5.38 12.46
CA ILE A 239 2.05 -4.91 13.26
C ILE A 239 1.30 -6.08 13.90
N ALA A 240 0.98 -7.11 13.10
CA ALA A 240 0.21 -8.26 13.57
C ALA A 240 0.92 -8.96 14.74
N TYR A 241 2.17 -9.38 14.54
CA TYR A 241 2.94 -10.11 15.55
C TYR A 241 3.58 -9.20 16.59
N ALA A 242 3.45 -7.88 16.48
CA ALA A 242 4.04 -6.88 17.37
C ALA A 242 5.55 -7.10 17.59
N ARG A 243 6.28 -7.47 16.54
CA ARG A 243 7.72 -7.70 16.56
C ARG A 243 8.36 -7.29 15.24
N ALA A 244 9.64 -6.93 15.30
CA ALA A 244 10.44 -6.69 14.11
C ALA A 244 10.77 -8.03 13.39
N PRO A 245 11.03 -8.00 12.07
CA PRO A 245 11.63 -9.13 11.36
C PRO A 245 13.02 -9.49 11.92
N ASP A 246 13.48 -10.71 11.65
CA ASP A 246 14.85 -11.17 11.98
C ASP A 246 15.94 -10.61 11.04
N PHE A 247 15.56 -9.68 10.16
CA PHE A 247 16.41 -9.03 9.18
C PHE A 247 16.16 -7.52 9.15
N GLU A 248 17.13 -6.77 8.63
CA GLU A 248 17.01 -5.33 8.44
C GLU A 248 16.07 -4.96 7.28
N VAL A 249 15.00 -4.23 7.60
CA VAL A 249 13.97 -3.81 6.63
C VAL A 249 14.43 -2.66 5.71
N ALA A 250 15.34 -1.81 6.17
CA ALA A 250 15.80 -0.66 5.43
C ALA A 250 17.32 -0.49 5.59
N PRO A 251 18.02 -0.04 4.55
CA PRO A 251 19.44 0.23 4.65
C PRO A 251 19.67 1.55 5.41
N PRO A 252 20.87 1.78 5.97
CA PRO A 252 21.23 3.04 6.59
C PRO A 252 20.99 4.24 5.65
N GLY A 253 20.39 5.31 6.17
CA GLY A 253 20.10 6.52 5.39
C GLY A 253 18.88 6.45 4.48
N ALA A 254 18.09 5.37 4.55
CA ALA A 254 16.82 5.29 3.82
C ALA A 254 15.80 6.30 4.34
N GLN A 255 15.01 6.86 3.43
CA GLN A 255 13.86 7.70 3.77
C GLN A 255 12.70 6.86 4.31
N THR A 256 11.93 7.46 5.21
CA THR A 256 10.62 6.96 5.62
C THR A 256 9.64 6.94 4.44
N ARG A 257 8.57 6.15 4.57
CA ARG A 257 7.50 6.08 3.56
C ARG A 257 6.88 7.45 3.28
N ALA A 258 6.67 8.26 4.31
CA ALA A 258 6.07 9.59 4.19
C ALA A 258 6.99 10.57 3.43
N GLU A 259 8.29 10.57 3.76
CA GLU A 259 9.30 11.37 3.05
C GLU A 259 9.40 10.98 1.57
N ARG A 260 9.40 9.67 1.29
CA ARG A 260 9.44 9.15 -0.09
C ARG A 260 8.21 9.55 -0.90
N ILE A 261 7.01 9.47 -0.33
CA ILE A 261 5.78 9.93 -0.99
C ILE A 261 5.83 11.45 -1.20
N ALA A 262 6.28 12.21 -0.20
CA ALA A 262 6.40 13.67 -0.32
C ALA A 262 7.37 14.06 -1.45
N TRP A 263 8.50 13.36 -1.57
CA TRP A 263 9.45 13.57 -2.65
C TRP A 263 8.84 13.25 -4.02
N ALA A 264 8.12 12.14 -4.16
CA ALA A 264 7.45 11.81 -5.43
C ALA A 264 6.39 12.85 -5.81
N VAL A 265 5.61 13.34 -4.85
CA VAL A 265 4.63 14.40 -5.08
C VAL A 265 5.27 15.70 -5.58
N LEU A 266 6.51 16.00 -5.18
CA LEU A 266 7.23 17.19 -5.63
C LEU A 266 7.91 17.02 -6.98
N SER A 267 8.54 15.86 -7.19
CA SER A 267 9.44 15.63 -8.32
C SER A 267 8.75 15.11 -9.57
N ASP A 268 7.61 14.44 -9.44
CA ASP A 268 6.88 13.89 -10.58
C ASP A 268 5.75 14.83 -11.04
N PRO A 269 5.82 15.36 -12.28
CA PRO A 269 4.84 16.32 -12.80
C PRO A 269 3.43 15.76 -12.92
N ASP A 270 3.26 14.43 -12.99
CA ASP A 270 1.93 13.83 -13.02
C ASP A 270 1.16 14.03 -11.72
N PHE A 271 1.84 14.08 -10.57
CA PHE A 271 1.17 14.42 -9.32
C PHE A 271 0.62 15.82 -9.38
N ARG A 272 1.41 16.81 -9.84
CA ARG A 272 0.95 18.19 -10.01
C ARG A 272 -0.28 18.27 -10.91
N ARG A 273 -0.24 17.61 -12.08
CA ARG A 273 -1.39 17.51 -12.98
C ARG A 273 -2.63 16.92 -12.30
N ALA A 274 -2.45 15.86 -11.50
CA ALA A 274 -3.54 15.23 -10.78
C ALA A 274 -4.14 16.14 -9.69
N TYR A 275 -3.31 16.87 -8.92
CA TYR A 275 -3.79 17.83 -7.93
C TYR A 275 -4.60 18.96 -8.57
N GLU A 276 -4.12 19.50 -9.70
CA GLU A 276 -4.81 20.55 -10.46
C GLU A 276 -6.16 20.06 -11.02
N ALA A 277 -6.17 18.90 -11.67
CA ALA A 277 -7.38 18.30 -12.25
C ALA A 277 -8.45 17.98 -11.19
N GLU A 278 -8.04 17.59 -9.98
CA GLU A 278 -8.94 17.28 -8.87
C GLU A 278 -9.27 18.49 -7.97
N GLY A 279 -8.72 19.68 -8.27
CA GLY A 279 -8.97 20.90 -7.48
C GLY A 279 -8.47 20.82 -6.04
N LEU A 280 -7.42 20.04 -5.79
CA LEU A 280 -6.88 19.76 -4.46
C LEU A 280 -5.92 20.87 -4.01
N PHE A 281 -6.18 21.48 -2.86
CA PHE A 281 -5.26 22.42 -2.25
C PHE A 281 -4.04 21.72 -1.66
N MET A 282 -2.85 22.22 -1.99
CA MET A 282 -1.57 21.67 -1.52
C MET A 282 -0.73 22.73 -0.82
N ASN A 283 -0.26 22.42 0.40
CA ASN A 283 0.78 23.21 1.05
C ASN A 283 2.16 22.69 0.63
N TRP A 284 2.65 23.20 -0.50
CA TRP A 284 3.94 22.79 -1.08
C TRP A 284 5.14 23.01 -0.16
N VAL A 285 5.07 23.96 0.78
CA VAL A 285 6.14 24.17 1.78
C VAL A 285 6.20 23.00 2.75
N THR A 286 5.05 22.55 3.25
CA THR A 286 4.97 21.35 4.11
C THR A 286 5.48 20.11 3.38
N VAL A 287 5.10 19.93 2.10
CA VAL A 287 5.58 18.79 1.31
C VAL A 287 7.09 18.87 1.09
N ALA A 288 7.64 20.03 0.73
CA ALA A 288 9.08 20.24 0.56
C ALA A 288 9.88 19.94 1.82
N ARG A 289 9.40 20.41 2.97
CA ARG A 289 10.01 20.13 4.27
C ARG A 289 9.97 18.64 4.60
N LEU A 290 8.82 17.99 4.40
CA LEU A 290 8.69 16.54 4.62
C LEU A 290 9.53 15.73 3.64
N ALA A 291 9.76 16.21 2.42
CA ALA A 291 10.63 15.54 1.46
C ALA A 291 12.12 15.71 1.77
N GLY A 292 12.51 16.55 2.74
CA GLY A 292 13.91 16.84 3.07
C GLY A 292 14.61 17.81 2.09
N VAL A 293 13.85 18.64 1.36
CA VAL A 293 14.42 19.68 0.49
C VAL A 293 14.97 20.81 1.37
N ARG A 294 16.25 21.15 1.23
CA ARG A 294 16.87 22.24 1.97
C ARG A 294 16.49 23.58 1.32
N HIS A 295 16.13 24.58 2.11
CA HIS A 295 15.97 25.94 1.59
C HIS A 295 17.35 26.51 1.23
N GLY A 296 17.71 26.40 -0.05
CA GLY A 296 18.99 26.82 -0.60
C GLY A 296 18.87 27.15 -2.08
N GLY A 297 17.90 27.99 -2.42
CA GLY A 297 17.63 28.52 -3.74
C GLY A 297 16.46 29.49 -3.59
N ALA A 298 16.72 30.78 -3.76
CA ALA A 298 15.80 31.86 -3.46
C ALA A 298 14.39 31.59 -4.03
N VAL A 299 13.38 31.67 -3.16
CA VAL A 299 12.06 32.10 -3.63
C VAL A 299 12.21 33.62 -3.80
N GLU A 300 12.69 34.06 -4.97
CA GLU A 300 12.59 35.48 -5.31
C GLU A 300 11.10 35.82 -5.39
N GLU A 301 10.62 36.62 -4.42
CA GLU A 301 9.37 37.34 -4.56
C GLU A 301 9.58 38.42 -5.63
N HIS A 302 9.38 38.07 -6.90
CA HIS A 302 9.21 39.08 -7.93
C HIS A 302 7.90 39.84 -7.68
N GLN A 303 8.03 41.04 -7.14
CA GLN A 303 6.98 42.05 -7.12
C GLN A 303 6.89 42.64 -8.53
N ASN A 304 5.96 42.17 -9.35
CA ASN A 304 5.51 42.93 -10.51
C ASN A 304 4.27 43.72 -10.11
N GLU A 305 4.42 45.04 -10.07
CA GLU A 305 3.31 45.98 -10.00
C GLU A 305 2.68 46.09 -11.39
N ASP A 306 1.44 45.64 -11.53
CA ASP A 306 0.58 46.06 -12.64
C ASP A 306 0.08 47.49 -12.38
N LYS A 307 -0.07 48.27 -13.45
CA LYS A 307 -0.41 49.71 -13.48
C LYS A 307 -1.77 50.10 -12.85
N ASP A 308 -2.46 49.22 -12.14
CA ASP A 308 -3.75 49.48 -11.48
C ASP A 308 -3.77 49.19 -9.95
N GLY A 309 -2.60 49.08 -9.30
CA GLY A 309 -2.50 49.20 -7.83
C GLY A 309 -3.17 48.10 -6.99
N ARG A 310 -3.64 46.99 -7.58
CA ARG A 310 -4.22 45.85 -6.83
C ARG A 310 -3.24 44.67 -6.75
N ARG A 311 -2.67 44.46 -5.56
CA ARG A 311 -1.83 43.30 -5.22
C ARG A 311 -2.56 41.97 -5.43
N ARG A 312 -2.16 41.18 -6.43
CA ARG A 312 -2.50 39.76 -6.56
C ARG A 312 -1.24 38.90 -6.49
N ARG A 313 -1.15 38.06 -5.46
CA ARG A 313 -0.09 37.04 -5.33
C ARG A 313 -0.38 35.86 -6.28
N ARG A 314 0.40 35.72 -7.35
CA ARG A 314 0.53 34.47 -8.11
C ARG A 314 1.99 34.02 -8.08
N ARG A 315 2.23 32.78 -7.65
CA ARG A 315 3.56 32.16 -7.64
C ARG A 315 3.70 31.29 -8.89
N ALA A 316 4.57 31.68 -9.82
CA ALA A 316 5.05 30.83 -10.90
C ALA A 316 6.44 30.29 -10.53
N TRP A 317 6.75 29.05 -10.93
CA TRP A 317 8.06 28.43 -10.73
C TRP A 317 8.69 28.15 -12.10
N SER A 318 10.00 28.43 -12.22
CA SER A 318 10.85 28.02 -13.35
C SER A 318 11.11 26.51 -13.30
N LYS A 319 11.30 25.91 -14.48
CA LYS A 319 11.47 24.47 -14.69
C LYS A 319 12.74 23.96 -13.97
N LEU A 320 12.54 22.91 -13.17
CA LEU A 320 13.58 21.95 -12.74
C LEU A 320 13.97 21.06 -13.91
#